data_AF-A0A7V2CWV9-F1
#
_entry.id   AF-A0A7V2CWV9-F1
#
_cell.length_a   1.000
_cell.length_b   1.000
_cell.length_c   1.000
_cell.angle_alpha   90.00
_cell.angle_beta   90.00
_cell.angle_gamma   90.00
#
_symmetry.space_group_name_H-M   'P 1'
#
loop_
_entity.id
_entity.type
_entity.pdbx_description
1 polymer ?
#
loop_
_entity_poly.entity_id
_entity_poly.type
_entity_poly.pdbx_seq_one_letter_code
_entity_poly.pdbx_strand_id
1 'polypeptide(L)' 'MGSLHLTLASASPRRRELLARLGLAPDAVTPAGIDETPHRGETPRAYALRMGREKALAVA' A
#
# COMPACT_ATOMS: atom_id res chain seq x y z
N MET A 1 1.67 -0.85 26.58
CA MET A 1 1.38 -1.68 25.39
C MET A 1 1.77 -0.84 24.20
N GLY A 2 2.74 -1.27 23.40
CA GLY A 2 3.24 -0.45 22.29
C GLY A 2 2.13 -0.19 21.28
N SER A 3 1.93 1.07 20.90
CA SER A 3 1.03 1.44 19.81
C SER A 3 1.48 0.75 18.52
N LEU A 4 0.55 0.17 17.76
CA LEU A 4 0.87 -0.35 16.43
C LEU A 4 1.30 0.82 15.54
N HIS A 5 2.44 0.68 14.87
CA HIS A 5 2.90 1.62 13.86
C HIS A 5 2.26 1.29 12.51
N LEU A 6 1.54 2.25 11.94
CA LEU A 6 0.82 2.11 10.66
C LEU A 6 1.56 2.87 9.56
N THR A 7 2.14 2.14 8.60
CA THR A 7 2.80 2.73 7.42
C THR A 7 1.89 2.64 6.19
N LEU A 8 1.74 3.76 5.45
CA LEU A 8 1.08 3.78 4.14
C LEU A 8 2.11 3.60 3.03
N ALA A 9 2.10 2.43 2.39
CA ALA A 9 3.01 2.04 1.30
C ALA A 9 2.71 2.73 -0.07
N SER A 10 2.24 3.98 -0.08
CA SER A 10 1.77 4.63 -1.31
C SER A 10 1.95 6.14 -1.31
N ALA A 11 2.45 6.69 -2.42
CA ALA A 11 2.49 8.13 -2.69
C ALA A 11 1.13 8.76 -3.04
N SER A 12 0.04 7.98 -3.12
CA SER A 12 -1.24 8.49 -3.64
C SER A 12 -1.98 9.35 -2.60
N PRO A 13 -2.25 10.64 -2.88
CA PRO A 13 -3.01 11.50 -1.96
C PRO A 13 -4.40 10.93 -1.65
N ARG A 14 -5.06 10.34 -2.67
CA ARG A 14 -6.37 9.70 -2.54
C ARG A 14 -6.38 8.54 -1.55
N ARG A 15 -5.30 7.74 -1.47
CA ARG A 15 -5.24 6.63 -0.50
C ARG A 15 -5.12 7.14 0.93
N ARG A 16 -4.37 8.23 1.14
CA ARG A 16 -4.31 8.92 2.43
C ARG A 16 -5.67 9.47 2.85
N GLU A 17 -6.39 10.09 1.92
CA GLU A 17 -7.75 10.58 2.16
C GLU A 17 -8.73 9.45 2.53
N LEU A 18 -8.63 8.29 1.88
CA LEU A 18 -9.45 7.13 2.23
C LEU A 18 -9.19 6.62 3.64
N LEU A 19 -7.93 6.57 4.08
CA LEU A 19 -7.59 6.24 5.47
C LEU A 19 -8.15 7.27 6.45
N ALA A 20 -8.02 8.56 6.12
CA ALA A 20 -8.55 9.64 6.96
C ALA A 20 -10.07 9.55 7.15
N ARG A 21 -10.83 9.11 6.12
CA ARG A 21 -12.28 8.86 6.24
C ARG A 21 -12.62 7.75 7.23
N LEU A 22 -11.70 6.83 7.49
CA LEU A 22 -11.83 5.77 8.50
C LEU A 22 -11.33 6.21 9.88
N GLY A 23 -10.92 7.47 10.05
CA GLY A 23 -10.33 7.97 11.29
C GLY A 23 -8.89 7.50 11.51
N LEU A 24 -8.22 6.98 10.47
CA LEU A 24 -6.86 6.48 10.54
C LEU A 24 -5.88 7.50 9.96
N ALA A 25 -4.85 7.85 10.74
CA ALA A 25 -3.68 8.57 10.27
C ALA A 25 -2.49 7.60 10.29
N PRO A 26 -1.82 7.34 9.15
CA PRO A 26 -0.60 6.55 9.15
C PRO A 26 0.52 7.34 9.84
N ASP A 27 1.35 6.64 10.61
CA ASP A 27 2.53 7.19 11.26
C ASP A 27 3.64 7.54 10.24
N ALA A 28 3.66 6.83 9.12
CA ALA A 28 4.61 7.05 8.03
C ALA A 28 3.94 6.86 6.66
N VAL A 29 4.40 7.62 5.65
CA VAL A 29 4.01 7.45 4.25
C VAL A 29 5.27 7.17 3.44
N THR A 30 5.43 5.91 3.03
CA THR A 30 6.61 5.45 2.29
C THR A 30 6.14 4.86 0.97
N PRO A 31 6.35 5.53 -0.17
CA PRO A 31 6.00 4.96 -1.46
C PRO A 31 6.81 3.68 -1.74
N ALA A 32 6.12 2.58 -2.05
CA ALA A 32 6.79 1.35 -2.46
C ALA A 32 7.36 1.51 -3.89
N GLY A 33 8.68 1.60 -4.01
CA GLY A 33 9.41 1.70 -5.28
C GLY A 33 9.58 0.33 -5.96
N ILE A 34 8.48 -0.37 -6.22
CA ILE A 34 8.47 -1.70 -6.85
C ILE A 34 8.11 -1.62 -8.33
N ASP A 35 8.40 -2.68 -9.08
CA ASP A 35 7.91 -2.83 -10.46
C ASP A 35 6.43 -3.18 -10.47
N GLU A 36 5.62 -2.29 -11.04
CA GLU A 36 4.17 -2.44 -11.18
C GLU A 36 3.75 -3.03 -12.54
N THR A 37 4.70 -3.53 -13.34
CA THR A 37 4.40 -4.10 -14.65
C THR A 37 3.56 -5.38 -14.48
N PRO A 38 2.37 -5.48 -15.11
CA PRO A 38 1.57 -6.70 -15.06
C PRO A 38 2.29 -7.86 -15.75
N HIS A 39 2.22 -9.06 -15.17
CA HIS A 39 2.78 -10.25 -15.82
C HIS A 39 1.89 -10.71 -16.99
N ARG A 40 2.48 -11.46 -17.93
CA ARG A 40 1.73 -12.02 -19.06
C ARG A 40 0.63 -12.95 -18.56
N GLY A 41 -0.60 -12.68 -18.95
CA GLY A 41 -1.77 -13.47 -18.55
C GLY A 41 -2.24 -13.20 -17.10
N GLU A 42 -1.66 -12.21 -16.41
CA GLU A 42 -2.10 -11.84 -15.08
C GLU A 42 -3.47 -11.17 -15.13
N THR A 43 -4.43 -11.72 -14.37
CA THR A 43 -5.76 -11.12 -14.29
C THR A 43 -5.73 -9.85 -13.43
N PRO A 44 -6.63 -8.87 -13.65
CA PRO A 44 -6.67 -7.65 -12.84
C PRO A 44 -6.78 -7.90 -11.32
N ARG A 45 -7.52 -8.94 -10.92
CA ARG A 45 -7.65 -9.33 -9.51
C ARG A 45 -6.36 -9.91 -8.95
N ALA A 46 -5.67 -10.76 -9.72
CA ALA A 46 -4.39 -11.33 -9.31
C ALA A 46 -3.32 -10.23 -9.17
N TYR A 47 -3.26 -9.33 -10.15
CA TYR A 47 -2.40 -8.15 -10.13
C TYR A 47 -2.62 -7.30 -8.87
N ALA A 48 -3.88 -6.95 -8.57
CA ALA A 48 -4.19 -6.11 -7.40
C ALA A 48 -3.76 -6.77 -6.07
N LEU A 49 -3.96 -8.08 -5.93
CA LEU A 49 -3.54 -8.84 -4.74
C LEU A 49 -2.00 -8.90 -4.63
N ARG A 50 -1.32 -9.15 -5.74
CA ARG A 50 0.15 -9.18 -5.81
C ARG A 50 0.73 -7.81 -5.45
N MET A 51 0.27 -6.75 -6.09
CA MET A 51 0.67 -5.37 -5.81
C MET A 51 0.44 -4.98 -4.35
N GLY A 52 -0.72 -5.32 -3.76
CA GLY A 52 -0.98 -5.03 -2.36
C GLY A 52 0.06 -5.66 -1.42
N ARG A 53 0.44 -6.92 -1.69
CA ARG A 53 1.45 -7.64 -0.89
C ARG A 53 2.85 -7.12 -1.13
N GLU A 54 3.28 -6.99 -2.38
CA GLU A 54 4.63 -6.54 -2.71
C GLU A 54 4.90 -5.13 -2.19
N LYS A 55 3.92 -4.22 -2.29
CA LYS A 55 4.05 -2.87 -1.74
C LYS A 55 4.19 -2.88 -0.22
N ALA A 56 3.42 -3.71 0.47
CA ALA A 56 3.51 -3.83 1.92
C ALA A 56 4.88 -4.41 2.35
N LEU A 57 5.36 -5.45 1.68
CA LEU A 57 6.65 -6.07 1.96
C LEU A 57 7.84 -5.14 1.69
N ALA A 58 7.73 -4.27 0.67
CA ALA A 58 8.81 -3.35 0.30
C ALA A 58 9.06 -2.25 1.35
N VAL A 59 8.13 -2.02 2.29
CA VAL A 59 8.22 -0.96 3.30
C VAL A 59 8.11 -1.47 4.74
N ALA A 60 8.11 -2.80 4.92
CA ALA A 60 8.02 -3.48 6.20
C ALA A 60 9.36 -3.49 6.98
#